data_AF-A0A7S0HG26-F1
#
_entry.id   AF-A0A7S0HG26-F1
#
_cell.length_a   1.000
_cell.length_b   1.000
_cell.length_c   1.000
_cell.angle_alpha   90.00
_cell.angle_beta   90.00
_cell.angle_gamma   90.00
#
_symmetry.space_group_name_H-M   'P 1'
#
loop_
_entity.id
_entity.type
_entity.pdbx_description
1 polymer ?
#
loop_
_entity_poly.entity_id
_entity_poly.type
_entity_poly.pdbx_seq_one_letter_code
_entity_poly.pdbx_strand_id
1 'polypeptide(L)'
;NHEVLPKVVAFDLDATLWYPEMYQLWGGGSPFKKNNDKTLTDRSGTRCYLMGNTAEILREIKTSPKWKGAKIAYCSCTDEPTWADECMRLFEIGDGMTLESVVDIKEIFKSSKSTHFRNIH
;
A
#
# COMPACT_ATOMS: atom_id res chain seq x y z
N ASN A 1 0.36 -33.18 0.32
CA ASN A 1 -0.27 -32.01 0.96
C ASN A 1 -0.10 -30.81 0.06
N HIS A 2 -1.14 -30.41 -0.68
CA HIS A 2 -1.12 -29.13 -1.38
C HIS A 2 -1.44 -28.05 -0.35
N GLU A 3 -0.49 -27.13 -0.14
CA GLU A 3 -0.70 -25.93 0.68
C GLU A 3 -1.77 -25.09 -0.01
N VAL A 4 -2.94 -24.94 0.62
CA VAL A 4 -4.04 -24.12 0.08
C VAL A 4 -3.75 -22.68 0.47
N LEU A 5 -3.33 -21.87 -0.50
CA LEU A 5 -3.07 -20.45 -0.29
C LEU A 5 -4.31 -19.59 -0.60
N PRO A 6 -4.43 -18.41 0.03
CA PRO A 6 -5.47 -17.45 -0.30
C PRO A 6 -5.42 -17.02 -1.77
N LYS A 7 -6.60 -16.87 -2.39
CA LYS A 7 -6.73 -16.28 -3.73
C LYS A 7 -6.57 -14.75 -3.73
N VAL A 8 -6.78 -14.11 -2.58
CA VAL A 8 -6.62 -12.67 -2.39
C VAL A 8 -5.97 -12.43 -1.05
N VAL A 9 -4.98 -11.54 -1.02
CA VAL A 9 -4.38 -10.99 0.20
C VAL A 9 -4.70 -9.51 0.25
N ALA A 10 -5.53 -9.12 1.22
CA ALA A 10 -5.98 -7.74 1.38
C ALA A 10 -5.17 -7.03 2.47
N PHE A 11 -4.69 -5.83 2.18
CA PHE A 11 -3.95 -4.96 3.10
C PHE A 11 -4.73 -3.67 3.32
N ASP A 12 -4.74 -3.19 4.56
CA ASP A 12 -4.99 -1.77 4.82
C ASP A 12 -3.75 -0.95 4.38
N LEU A 13 -3.84 0.38 4.42
CA LEU A 13 -2.75 1.28 4.01
C LEU A 13 -2.03 1.89 5.22
N ASP A 14 -2.67 2.88 5.85
CA ASP A 14 -2.14 3.61 7.00
C ASP A 14 -1.85 2.66 8.18
N ALA A 15 -0.70 2.86 8.82
CA ALA A 15 -0.18 2.02 9.93
C ALA A 15 -0.08 0.52 9.61
N THR A 16 -0.14 0.15 8.32
CA THR A 16 0.00 -1.23 7.84
C THR A 16 1.15 -1.32 6.84
N LEU A 17 1.09 -0.55 5.75
CA LEU A 17 2.15 -0.51 4.74
C LEU A 17 3.18 0.57 5.03
N TRP A 18 2.76 1.71 5.61
CA TRP A 18 3.62 2.86 5.85
C TRP A 18 3.28 3.60 7.14
N TYR A 19 4.20 4.47 7.53
CA TYR A 19 4.04 5.46 8.59
C TYR A 19 4.71 6.79 8.17
N PRO A 20 4.22 7.96 8.62
CA PRO A 20 2.99 8.24 9.38
C PRO A 20 1.70 7.90 8.63
N GLU A 21 0.59 7.83 9.35
CA GLU A 21 -0.75 7.77 8.75
C GLU A 21 -1.06 9.11 8.07
N MET A 22 -1.83 9.10 6.99
CA MET A 22 -2.03 10.32 6.18
C MET A 22 -2.62 11.51 6.97
N TYR A 23 -3.55 11.28 7.90
CA TYR A 23 -4.12 12.36 8.73
C TYR A 23 -3.07 12.99 9.67
N GLN A 24 -2.02 12.25 10.05
CA GLN A 24 -0.95 12.77 10.90
C GLN A 24 -0.08 13.80 10.17
N LEU A 25 -0.19 13.87 8.85
CA LEU A 25 0.49 14.85 8.00
C LEU A 25 -0.36 16.13 7.80
N TRP A 26 -1.49 16.29 8.50
CA TRP A 26 -2.21 17.56 8.48
C TRP A 26 -1.33 18.68 9.04
N GLY A 27 -1.15 19.73 8.22
CA GLY A 27 -0.11 20.74 8.42
C GLY A 27 0.93 20.71 7.30
N GLY A 28 1.21 19.52 6.73
CA GLY A 28 1.81 19.37 5.41
C GLY A 28 1.80 17.94 4.90
N GLY A 29 1.00 17.65 3.86
CA GLY A 29 0.99 16.36 3.15
C GLY A 29 1.55 16.52 1.75
N SER A 30 0.76 16.12 0.74
CA SER A 30 1.07 16.29 -0.69
C SER A 30 1.48 17.74 -1.05
N PRO A 31 2.41 17.94 -2.01
CA PRO A 31 3.11 16.92 -2.80
C PRO A 31 4.23 16.23 -2.03
N PHE A 32 4.41 14.95 -2.30
CA PHE A 32 5.46 14.12 -1.73
C PHE A 32 6.68 14.09 -2.67
N LYS A 33 7.87 14.09 -2.07
CA LYS A 33 9.14 13.95 -2.79
C LYS A 33 9.78 12.63 -2.42
N LYS A 34 10.25 11.90 -3.44
CA LYS A 34 11.02 10.69 -3.23
C LYS A 34 12.45 11.02 -2.80
N ASN A 35 12.94 10.36 -1.77
CA ASN A 35 14.31 10.45 -1.29
C ASN A 35 15.17 9.31 -1.84
N ASN A 36 16.50 9.47 -1.76
CA ASN A 36 17.46 8.44 -2.19
C ASN A 36 17.40 7.16 -1.36
N ASP A 37 16.92 7.24 -0.11
CA ASP A 37 16.78 6.10 0.81
C ASP A 37 15.42 5.39 0.68
N LYS A 38 14.69 5.65 -0.41
CA LYS A 38 13.35 5.11 -0.72
C LYS A 38 12.23 5.58 0.23
N THR A 39 12.52 6.48 1.16
CA THR A 39 11.48 7.20 1.92
C THR A 39 10.89 8.32 1.08
N LEU A 40 9.75 8.84 1.52
CA LEU A 40 9.12 10.04 0.95
C LEU A 40 9.22 11.18 1.96
N THR A 41 9.21 12.42 1.48
CA THR A 41 9.10 13.61 2.32
C THR A 41 7.88 14.41 1.89
N ASP A 42 7.02 14.78 2.84
CA ASP A 42 5.88 15.67 2.58
C ASP A 42 6.32 17.13 2.31
N ARG A 43 5.35 18.02 2.08
CA ARG A 43 5.64 19.44 1.83
C ARG A 43 6.18 20.20 3.05
N SER A 44 5.94 19.72 4.26
CA SER A 44 6.40 20.30 5.53
C SER A 44 7.74 19.72 6.02
N GLY A 45 8.29 18.72 5.33
CA GLY A 45 9.55 18.08 5.69
C GLY A 45 9.41 16.81 6.53
N THR A 46 8.20 16.30 6.78
CA THR A 46 8.01 15.02 7.50
C THR A 46 8.34 13.86 6.59
N ARG A 47 9.07 12.86 7.12
CA ARG A 47 9.40 11.66 6.36
C ARG A 47 8.32 10.59 6.50
N CYS A 48 7.93 9.99 5.38
CA CYS A 48 7.08 8.81 5.31
C CYS A 48 7.91 7.61 4.84
N TYR A 49 7.71 6.43 5.43
CA TYR A 49 8.49 5.23 5.12
C TYR A 49 7.62 3.98 5.13
N LEU A 50 8.00 2.99 4.32
CA LEU A 50 7.40 1.66 4.37
C LEU A 50 7.77 0.96 5.68
N MET A 51 6.80 0.30 6.30
CA MET A 51 6.99 -0.36 7.58
C MET A 51 7.52 -1.79 7.40
N GLY A 52 8.47 -2.18 8.27
CA GLY A 52 8.98 -3.55 8.37
C GLY A 52 9.33 -4.16 7.01
N ASN A 53 8.81 -5.37 6.76
CA ASN A 53 9.08 -6.15 5.56
C ASN A 53 8.04 -5.94 4.45
N THR A 54 7.28 -4.83 4.47
CA THR A 54 6.21 -4.54 3.50
C THR A 54 6.66 -4.75 2.05
N ALA A 55 7.81 -4.18 1.69
CA ALA A 55 8.36 -4.30 0.34
C ALA A 55 8.70 -5.75 -0.04
N GLU A 56 9.20 -6.55 0.90
CA GLU A 56 9.57 -7.95 0.65
C GLU A 56 8.33 -8.83 0.51
N ILE A 57 7.34 -8.66 1.40
CA ILE A 57 6.08 -9.42 1.39
C ILE A 57 5.31 -9.19 0.09
N LEU A 58 5.13 -7.93 -0.31
CA LEU A 58 4.39 -7.60 -1.53
C LEU A 58 5.11 -8.13 -2.78
N ARG A 59 6.45 -8.04 -2.82
CA ARG A 59 7.23 -8.63 -3.92
C ARG A 59 7.12 -10.15 -3.94
N GLU A 60 7.18 -10.83 -2.80
CA GLU A 60 7.04 -12.28 -2.73
C GLU A 60 5.68 -12.71 -3.31
N ILE A 61 4.59 -12.09 -2.85
CA ILE A 61 3.24 -12.41 -3.33
C ILE A 61 3.14 -12.19 -4.84
N LYS A 62 3.75 -11.12 -5.36
CA LYS A 62 3.65 -10.80 -6.80
C LYS A 62 4.52 -11.68 -7.70
N THR A 63 5.68 -12.12 -7.22
CA THR A 63 6.72 -12.72 -8.08
C THR A 63 6.97 -14.20 -7.83
N SER A 64 6.69 -14.70 -6.62
CA SER A 64 6.98 -16.09 -6.27
C SER A 64 5.99 -17.04 -6.94
N PRO A 65 6.47 -18.14 -7.57
CA PRO A 65 5.61 -19.19 -8.10
C PRO A 65 4.67 -19.80 -7.05
N LYS A 66 5.03 -19.72 -5.76
CA LYS A 66 4.19 -20.15 -4.64
C LYS A 66 2.82 -19.45 -4.67
N TRP A 67 2.80 -18.15 -4.94
CA TRP A 67 1.61 -17.30 -4.90
C TRP A 67 0.92 -17.17 -6.26
N LYS A 68 1.23 -18.06 -7.22
CA LYS A 68 0.68 -18.00 -8.58
C LYS A 68 -0.85 -17.98 -8.55
N GLY A 69 -1.42 -16.88 -9.05
CA GLY A 69 -2.87 -16.67 -9.12
C GLY A 69 -3.49 -15.99 -7.89
N ALA A 70 -2.71 -15.72 -6.84
CA ALA A 70 -3.14 -14.83 -5.77
C ALA A 70 -3.13 -13.37 -6.24
N LYS A 71 -4.08 -12.59 -5.75
CA LYS A 71 -4.18 -11.14 -6.00
C LYS A 71 -3.85 -10.34 -4.75
N ILE A 72 -3.25 -9.17 -4.94
CA ILE A 72 -3.06 -8.17 -3.88
C ILE A 72 -4.20 -7.17 -3.94
N ALA A 73 -4.85 -6.92 -2.81
CA ALA A 73 -5.88 -5.90 -2.67
C ALA A 73 -5.49 -4.86 -1.62
N TYR A 74 -5.76 -3.58 -1.89
CA TYR A 74 -5.68 -2.51 -0.89
C TYR A 74 -7.09 -2.08 -0.49
N CYS A 75 -7.36 -2.07 0.81
CA CYS A 75 -8.66 -1.80 1.40
C CYS A 75 -8.52 -0.79 2.54
N SER A 76 -8.72 0.50 2.27
CA SER A 76 -8.48 1.54 3.27
C SER A 76 -9.60 2.57 3.34
N CYS A 77 -9.74 3.15 4.53
CA CYS A 77 -10.71 4.19 4.86
C CYS A 77 -10.01 5.53 5.15
N THR A 78 -8.78 5.70 4.65
CA THR A 78 -7.95 6.88 4.89
C THR A 78 -8.71 8.19 4.62
N ASP A 79 -8.42 9.20 5.45
CA ASP A 79 -9.02 10.53 5.31
C ASP A 79 -8.49 11.28 4.08
N GLU A 80 -7.34 10.89 3.55
CA GLU A 80 -6.65 11.57 2.45
C GLU A 80 -6.35 10.61 1.28
N PRO A 81 -7.37 10.16 0.53
CA PRO A 81 -7.22 9.14 -0.51
C PRO A 81 -6.29 9.60 -1.65
N THR A 82 -6.26 10.89 -1.97
CA THR A 82 -5.38 11.43 -3.02
C THR A 82 -3.91 11.41 -2.60
N TRP A 83 -3.62 11.59 -1.31
CA TRP A 83 -2.27 11.50 -0.76
C TRP A 83 -1.80 10.06 -0.72
N ALA A 84 -2.66 9.14 -0.28
CA ALA A 84 -2.39 7.71 -0.33
C ALA A 84 -2.08 7.24 -1.76
N ASP A 85 -2.86 7.69 -2.74
CA ASP A 85 -2.62 7.42 -4.17
C ASP A 85 -1.26 7.93 -4.65
N GLU A 86 -0.84 9.12 -4.22
CA GLU A 86 0.49 9.65 -4.54
C GLU A 86 1.59 8.82 -3.88
N CYS A 87 1.45 8.49 -2.59
CA CYS A 87 2.40 7.64 -1.89
C CYS A 87 2.54 6.27 -2.56
N MET A 88 1.45 5.64 -3.00
CA MET A 88 1.51 4.34 -3.67
C MET A 88 2.26 4.38 -5.00
N ARG A 89 2.15 5.48 -5.75
CA ARG A 89 2.92 5.70 -6.98
C ARG A 89 4.41 5.91 -6.72
N LEU A 90 4.77 6.49 -5.57
CA LEU A 90 6.15 6.89 -5.28
C LEU A 90 6.94 5.87 -4.44
N PHE A 91 6.27 5.13 -3.55
CA PHE A 91 6.92 4.11 -2.72
C PHE A 91 7.40 2.94 -3.57
N GLU A 92 8.71 2.79 -3.67
CA GLU A 92 9.35 1.67 -4.34
C GLU A 92 9.46 0.47 -3.42
N ILE A 93 9.09 -0.70 -3.95
CA ILE A 93 9.23 -1.98 -3.25
C ILE A 93 10.39 -2.83 -3.79
N GLY A 94 11.08 -2.36 -4.83
CA GLY A 94 12.22 -3.06 -5.46
C GLY A 94 11.90 -3.55 -6.87
N ASP A 95 12.94 -3.92 -7.63
CA ASP A 95 12.80 -4.50 -8.99
C ASP A 95 12.00 -3.63 -9.97
N GLY A 96 12.08 -2.30 -9.80
CA GLY A 96 11.32 -1.32 -10.59
C GLY A 96 9.83 -1.23 -10.24
N MET A 97 9.38 -1.95 -9.21
CA MET A 97 8.00 -1.96 -8.76
C MET A 97 7.73 -0.91 -7.67
N THR A 98 6.51 -0.40 -7.68
CA THR A 98 5.90 0.46 -6.65
C THR A 98 4.70 -0.22 -6.02
N LEU A 99 4.20 0.32 -4.90
CA LEU A 99 2.95 -0.17 -4.30
C LEU A 99 1.77 -0.16 -5.30
N GLU A 100 1.67 0.88 -6.13
CA GLU A 100 0.64 1.01 -7.18
C GLU A 100 0.77 -0.07 -8.25
N SER A 101 2.01 -0.46 -8.61
CA SER A 101 2.23 -1.42 -9.71
C SER A 101 1.90 -2.87 -9.35
N VAL A 102 1.89 -3.22 -8.05
CA VAL A 102 1.68 -4.60 -7.62
C VAL A 102 0.25 -4.92 -7.22
N VAL A 103 -0.54 -3.91 -6.86
CA VAL A 103 -1.93 -4.10 -6.46
C VAL A 103 -2.80 -4.46 -7.66
N ASP A 104 -3.70 -5.42 -7.45
CA ASP A 104 -4.66 -5.87 -8.47
C ASP A 104 -6.06 -5.29 -8.21
N ILE A 105 -6.38 -4.93 -6.97
CA ILE A 105 -7.69 -4.41 -6.54
C ILE A 105 -7.50 -3.24 -5.57
N LYS A 106 -8.09 -2.07 -5.86
CA LYS A 106 -8.02 -0.88 -5.01
C LYS A 106 -9.42 -0.46 -4.54
N GLU A 107 -9.71 -0.67 -3.27
CA GLU A 107 -10.93 -0.22 -2.59
C GLU A 107 -10.54 0.81 -1.51
N ILE A 108 -10.24 2.04 -1.95
CA ILE A 108 -9.78 3.13 -1.09
C ILE A 108 -10.83 4.23 -1.13
N PHE A 109 -11.75 4.20 -0.17
CA PHE A 109 -12.78 5.21 0.01
C PHE A 109 -13.35 5.14 1.43
N LYS A 110 -13.89 6.26 1.90
CA LYS A 110 -14.44 6.38 3.25
C LYS A 110 -15.75 5.59 3.37
N SER A 111 -15.68 4.29 3.63
CA SER A 111 -16.84 3.42 3.89
C SER A 111 -16.53 2.35 4.95
N SER A 112 -17.54 1.63 5.43
CA SER A 112 -17.30 0.50 6.36
C SER A 112 -16.56 -0.65 5.65
N LYS A 113 -15.53 -1.23 6.28
CA LYS A 113 -14.75 -2.39 5.75
C LYS A 113 -15.62 -3.57 5.25
N SER A 114 -16.82 -3.75 5.81
CA SER A 114 -17.82 -4.74 5.38
C SER A 114 -18.31 -4.57 3.93
N THR A 115 -18.22 -3.35 3.39
CA THR A 115 -18.59 -3.04 2.00
C THR A 115 -17.44 -3.36 1.04
N HIS A 116 -16.19 -3.11 1.44
CA HIS A 116 -15.02 -3.42 0.61
C HIS A 116 -14.91 -4.93 0.34
N PHE A 117 -15.13 -5.78 1.35
CA PHE A 117 -15.08 -7.23 1.16
C PHE A 117 -16.14 -7.76 0.19
N ARG A 118 -17.30 -7.11 0.07
CA ARG A 118 -18.36 -7.53 -0.87
C ARG A 118 -17.99 -7.27 -2.34
N ASN A 119 -17.12 -6.30 -2.62
CA ASN A 119 -16.65 -5.98 -3.96
C ASN A 119 -15.45 -6.82 -4.42
N ILE A 120 -14.83 -7.58 -3.50
CA ILE A 120 -13.61 -8.38 -3.74
C ILE A 120 -13.93 -9.82 -4.20
N HIS A 121 -15.21 -10.16 -4.36
CA HIS A 121 -15.68 -11.50 -4.71
C HIS A 121 -15.94 -11.71 -6.20
#